data_AF-A0A1E3B0J9-F1
#
_entry.id   AF-A0A1E3B0J9-F1
#
_cell.length_a   1.000
_cell.length_b   1.000
_cell.length_c   1.000
_cell.angle_alpha   90.00
_cell.angle_beta   90.00
_cell.angle_gamma   90.00
#
_symmetry.space_group_name_H-M   'P 1'
#
loop_
_entity.id
_entity.type
_entity.pdbx_description
1 polymer ?
#
loop_
_entity_poly.entity_id
_entity_poly.type
_entity_poly.pdbx_seq_one_letter_code
_entity_poly.pdbx_strand_id
1 'polypeptide(L)'
;MTTFTFAPHLAPFNTDLPTFSATKPGFTDFGVGGFIFSIPPRAETTAIETKREPKVLLLQRCLSDSFGGYWEGPGGGLDPATDRTILDGAAREVLEESGLHVSRFVDLVAVDEWARMKRDKLHVVAKFTFLVEVHEAGTRTGGDATEGIGKVSRETIQKRWEDGVKLAEGEHQVYAWATEEEVREGLEEKGPYRFVNQMGTSLLKGFEMVRALEQ
;
A
#
# COMPACT_ATOMS: atom_id res chain seq x y z
N MET A 1 9.46 -6.89 -14.88
CA MET A 1 8.06 -6.46 -14.70
C MET A 1 7.37 -7.46 -13.83
N THR A 2 6.90 -7.02 -12.67
CA THR A 2 6.00 -7.83 -11.84
C THR A 2 4.68 -8.01 -12.56
N THR A 3 4.19 -9.25 -12.57
CA THR A 3 2.90 -9.58 -13.20
C THR A 3 1.82 -9.40 -12.14
N PHE A 4 0.88 -8.50 -12.40
CA PHE A 4 -0.30 -8.29 -11.58
C PHE A 4 -1.58 -8.54 -12.39
N THR A 5 -2.68 -8.82 -11.68
CA THR A 5 -4.04 -8.78 -12.22
C THR A 5 -4.78 -7.55 -11.67
N PHE A 6 -5.96 -7.24 -12.18
CA PHE A 6 -6.78 -6.15 -11.67
C PHE A 6 -8.27 -6.45 -11.83
N ALA A 7 -9.10 -5.92 -10.94
CA ALA A 7 -10.55 -6.03 -11.06
C ALA A 7 -11.05 -5.34 -12.34
N PRO A 8 -12.06 -5.89 -13.06
CA PRO A 8 -12.44 -5.38 -14.39
C PRO A 8 -12.81 -3.90 -14.44
N HIS A 9 -13.40 -3.35 -13.37
CA HIS A 9 -13.77 -1.93 -13.29
C HIS A 9 -12.56 -0.99 -13.18
N LEU A 10 -11.38 -1.53 -12.90
CA LEU A 10 -10.11 -0.78 -12.90
C LEU A 10 -9.45 -0.72 -14.28
N ALA A 11 -10.04 -1.30 -15.33
CA ALA A 11 -9.51 -1.24 -16.70
C ALA A 11 -9.14 0.18 -17.19
N PRO A 12 -9.89 1.25 -16.86
CA PRO A 12 -9.48 2.61 -17.24
C PRO A 12 -8.11 3.03 -16.71
N PHE A 13 -7.67 2.50 -15.56
CA PHE A 13 -6.36 2.81 -14.96
C PHE A 13 -5.22 1.99 -15.58
N ASN A 14 -5.53 0.93 -16.32
CA ASN A 14 -4.57 0.11 -17.06
C ASN A 14 -4.49 0.49 -18.54
N THR A 15 -4.87 1.73 -18.88
CA THR A 15 -4.70 2.31 -20.21
C THR A 15 -3.41 3.13 -20.26
N ASP A 16 -2.83 3.32 -21.45
CA ASP A 16 -1.60 4.10 -21.60
C ASP A 16 -1.72 5.51 -20.99
N LEU A 17 -0.65 5.99 -20.34
CA LEU A 17 -0.68 7.26 -19.63
C LEU A 17 -1.11 8.46 -20.48
N PRO A 18 -0.67 8.63 -21.74
CA PRO A 18 -1.16 9.71 -22.59
C PRO A 18 -2.68 9.68 -22.79
N THR A 19 -3.25 8.50 -23.08
CA THR A 19 -4.69 8.33 -23.23
C THR A 19 -5.41 8.58 -21.91
N PHE A 20 -4.92 8.06 -20.78
CA PHE A 20 -5.50 8.34 -19.47
C PHE A 20 -5.48 9.83 -19.13
N SER A 21 -4.35 10.50 -19.35
CA SER A 21 -4.15 11.93 -19.13
C SER A 21 -5.12 12.78 -19.95
N ALA A 22 -5.35 12.40 -21.22
CA ALA A 22 -6.32 13.07 -22.09
C ALA A 22 -7.77 13.02 -21.55
N THR A 23 -8.12 12.04 -20.71
CA THR A 23 -9.43 11.98 -20.05
C THR A 23 -9.57 12.96 -18.88
N LYS A 24 -8.48 13.57 -18.40
CA LYS A 24 -8.46 14.45 -17.23
C LYS A 24 -7.63 15.72 -17.48
N PRO A 25 -8.04 16.57 -18.43
CA PRO A 25 -7.28 17.76 -18.82
C PRO A 25 -7.11 18.82 -17.72
N GLY A 26 -7.82 18.69 -16.59
CA GLY A 26 -7.70 19.57 -15.44
C GLY A 26 -6.48 19.30 -14.54
N PHE A 27 -5.82 18.14 -14.69
CA PHE A 27 -4.64 17.79 -13.90
C PHE A 27 -3.37 17.90 -14.74
N THR A 28 -2.31 18.40 -14.13
CA THR A 28 -0.97 18.50 -14.73
C THR A 28 -0.06 17.35 -14.32
N ASP A 29 -0.33 16.74 -13.16
CA ASP A 29 0.48 15.66 -12.60
C ASP A 29 -0.43 14.59 -12.00
N PHE A 30 0.06 13.35 -11.99
CA PHE A 30 -0.64 12.23 -11.39
C PHE A 30 0.25 11.55 -10.37
N GLY A 31 -0.32 11.25 -9.20
CA GLY A 31 0.28 10.42 -8.17
C GLY A 31 -0.44 9.10 -8.06
N VAL A 32 0.22 8.13 -7.42
CA VAL A 32 -0.33 6.79 -7.21
C VAL A 32 0.01 6.29 -5.81
N GLY A 33 -0.74 5.31 -5.33
CA GLY A 33 -0.41 4.61 -4.08
C GLY A 33 -1.10 3.26 -3.98
N GLY A 34 -0.58 2.40 -3.12
CA GLY A 34 -1.10 1.06 -2.87
C GLY A 34 -1.24 0.79 -1.38
N PHE A 35 -2.47 0.66 -0.90
CA PHE A 35 -2.74 0.20 0.46
C PHE A 35 -2.70 -1.33 0.53
N ILE A 36 -1.83 -1.82 1.39
CA ILE A 36 -1.59 -3.24 1.63
C ILE A 36 -2.08 -3.55 3.03
N PHE A 37 -2.94 -4.57 3.15
CA PHE A 37 -3.46 -5.01 4.44
C PHE A 37 -2.94 -6.41 4.79
N SER A 38 -2.44 -6.56 6.02
CA SER A 38 -2.26 -7.87 6.66
C SER A 38 -3.57 -8.24 7.33
N ILE A 39 -4.14 -9.37 6.91
CA ILE A 39 -5.39 -9.92 7.44
C ILE A 39 -5.05 -11.25 8.11
N PRO A 40 -5.20 -11.37 9.45
CA PRO A 40 -4.94 -12.62 10.14
C PRO A 40 -5.81 -13.76 9.60
N PRO A 41 -5.27 -14.99 9.44
CA PRO A 41 -6.08 -16.13 9.06
C PRO A 41 -7.18 -16.38 10.10
N ARG A 42 -8.33 -16.88 9.64
CA ARG A 42 -9.44 -17.23 10.53
C ARG A 42 -8.99 -18.36 11.45
N ALA A 43 -9.02 -18.15 12.77
CA ALA A 43 -8.77 -19.22 13.73
C ALA A 43 -9.89 -20.26 13.62
N GLU A 44 -9.54 -21.52 13.33
CA GLU A 44 -10.54 -22.57 13.05
C GLU A 44 -11.23 -23.14 14.31
N THR A 45 -10.82 -22.78 15.54
CA THR A 45 -11.10 -23.67 16.69
C THR A 45 -11.43 -23.06 18.06
N THR A 46 -11.82 -21.78 18.18
CA THR A 46 -12.40 -21.32 19.47
C THR A 46 -13.72 -20.60 19.26
N ALA A 47 -14.72 -20.98 20.07
CA ALA A 47 -16.09 -20.46 20.07
C ALA A 47 -16.22 -18.97 20.48
N ILE A 48 -15.11 -18.22 20.41
CA ILE A 48 -15.05 -16.78 20.57
C ILE A 48 -14.65 -16.27 19.19
N GLU A 49 -15.60 -15.68 18.46
CA GLU A 49 -15.29 -14.92 17.25
C GLU A 49 -14.41 -13.73 17.64
N THR A 50 -13.09 -13.92 17.63
CA THR A 50 -12.17 -12.79 17.66
C THR A 50 -12.31 -12.12 16.30
N LYS A 51 -12.81 -10.88 16.31
CA LYS A 51 -12.88 -10.05 15.10
C LYS A 51 -11.49 -10.03 14.49
N ARG A 52 -11.36 -10.46 13.23
CA ARG A 52 -10.11 -10.29 12.48
C ARG A 52 -9.84 -8.78 12.43
N GLU A 53 -8.76 -8.36 13.04
CA GLU A 53 -8.33 -6.98 13.00
C GLU A 53 -7.32 -6.85 11.86
N PRO A 54 -7.74 -6.37 10.67
CA PRO A 54 -6.79 -6.09 9.60
C PRO A 54 -5.83 -4.98 10.05
N LYS A 55 -4.63 -4.98 9.49
CA LYS A 55 -3.63 -3.93 9.71
C LYS A 55 -3.10 -3.42 8.38
N VAL A 56 -2.98 -2.11 8.22
CA VAL A 56 -2.47 -1.48 6.99
C VAL A 56 -0.98 -1.18 7.13
N LEU A 57 -0.21 -1.39 6.07
CA LEU A 57 1.19 -0.98 6.01
C LEU A 57 1.29 0.55 5.93
N LEU A 58 2.01 1.14 6.87
CA LEU A 58 2.43 2.54 6.84
C LEU A 58 3.94 2.65 6.80
N LEU A 59 4.44 3.60 6.04
CA LEU A 59 5.84 3.99 5.94
C LEU A 59 5.99 5.40 6.53
N GLN A 60 7.01 5.61 7.35
CA GLN A 60 7.33 6.92 7.88
C GLN A 60 8.36 7.60 6.99
N ARG A 61 8.03 8.79 6.50
CA ARG A 61 8.92 9.64 5.71
C ARG A 61 10.18 9.98 6.51
N CYS A 62 11.34 9.91 5.87
CA CYS A 62 12.61 10.33 6.44
C CYS A 62 12.52 11.77 6.97
N LEU A 63 13.13 12.04 8.12
CA LEU A 63 13.12 13.39 8.72
C LEU A 63 13.71 14.48 7.82
N SER A 64 14.61 14.12 6.91
CA SER A 64 15.23 15.03 5.94
C SER A 64 14.34 15.38 4.74
N ASP A 65 13.22 14.69 4.56
CA ASP A 65 12.29 14.93 3.46
C ASP A 65 11.22 15.97 3.84
N SER A 66 10.49 16.47 2.85
CA SER A 66 9.29 17.26 3.06
C SER A 66 8.28 16.44 3.88
N PHE A 67 7.70 17.05 4.91
CA PHE A 67 6.85 16.35 5.89
C PHE A 67 7.55 15.16 6.56
N GLY A 68 8.85 15.27 6.85
CA GLY A 68 9.59 14.24 7.56
C GLY A 68 8.93 13.84 8.89
N GLY A 69 8.89 12.53 9.16
CA GLY A 69 8.23 11.96 10.34
C GLY A 69 6.72 11.70 10.17
N TYR A 70 6.11 12.14 9.07
CA TYR A 70 4.73 11.80 8.73
C TYR A 70 4.65 10.40 8.13
N TRP A 71 3.48 9.78 8.24
CA TRP A 71 3.19 8.43 7.83
C TRP A 71 2.26 8.40 6.62
N GLU A 72 2.49 7.44 5.73
CA GLU A 72 1.71 7.23 4.51
C GLU A 72 1.74 5.75 4.09
N GLY A 73 0.83 5.36 3.19
CA GLY A 73 1.01 4.11 2.45
C GLY A 73 2.02 4.30 1.31
N PRO A 74 2.59 3.21 0.76
CA PRO A 74 3.49 3.31 -0.39
C PRO A 74 2.88 4.10 -1.55
N GLY A 75 3.63 5.02 -2.16
CA GLY A 75 3.17 5.74 -3.32
C GLY A 75 3.78 7.12 -3.56
N GLY A 76 4.25 7.33 -4.78
CA GLY A 76 4.81 8.58 -5.27
C GLY A 76 4.13 9.13 -6.53
N GLY A 77 4.90 9.87 -7.32
CA GLY A 77 4.48 10.46 -8.57
C GLY A 77 4.73 9.52 -9.75
N LEU A 78 3.88 9.58 -10.77
CA LEU A 78 4.17 8.85 -12.00
C LEU A 78 5.43 9.37 -12.68
N ASP A 79 6.23 8.45 -13.23
CA ASP A 79 7.35 8.73 -14.11
C ASP A 79 6.96 8.31 -15.55
N PRO A 80 6.65 9.27 -16.44
CA PRO A 80 6.28 8.96 -17.83
C PRO A 80 7.38 8.24 -18.64
N ALA A 81 8.63 8.22 -18.16
CA ALA A 81 9.71 7.50 -18.81
C ALA A 81 9.68 5.98 -18.53
N THR A 82 9.07 5.56 -17.41
CA THR A 82 9.09 4.17 -16.93
C THR A 82 7.69 3.58 -16.76
N ASP A 83 6.72 4.39 -16.36
CA ASP A 83 5.34 3.99 -16.11
C ASP A 83 4.52 4.01 -17.40
N ARG A 84 3.95 2.86 -17.80
CA ARG A 84 3.08 2.78 -18.98
C ARG A 84 1.63 3.11 -18.67
N THR A 85 1.18 2.80 -17.44
CA THR A 85 -0.20 2.96 -16.98
C THR A 85 -0.23 3.46 -15.52
N ILE A 86 -1.40 3.87 -15.02
CA ILE A 86 -1.58 4.26 -13.61
C ILE A 86 -1.27 3.07 -12.68
N LEU A 87 -1.68 1.86 -13.07
CA LEU A 87 -1.43 0.66 -12.29
C LEU A 87 0.05 0.24 -12.31
N ASP A 88 0.76 0.39 -13.42
CA ASP A 88 2.22 0.14 -13.48
C ASP A 88 2.96 1.04 -12.47
N GLY A 89 2.61 2.33 -12.42
CA GLY A 89 3.20 3.26 -11.46
C GLY A 89 2.90 2.89 -10.01
N ALA A 90 1.65 2.54 -9.69
CA ALA A 90 1.29 2.10 -8.34
C ALA A 90 2.07 0.84 -7.93
N ALA A 91 2.25 -0.11 -8.85
CA ALA A 91 3.02 -1.34 -8.60
C ALA A 91 4.52 -1.05 -8.45
N ARG A 92 5.07 -0.09 -9.21
CA ARG A 92 6.46 0.37 -9.07
C ARG A 92 6.69 0.99 -7.69
N GLU A 93 5.87 1.95 -7.27
CA GLU A 93 6.05 2.61 -5.97
C GLU A 93 5.92 1.64 -4.80
N VAL A 94 4.94 0.72 -4.86
CA VAL A 94 4.81 -0.34 -3.84
C VAL A 94 6.10 -1.17 -3.76
N LEU A 95 6.69 -1.54 -4.90
CA LEU A 95 7.94 -2.29 -4.93
C LEU A 95 9.12 -1.46 -4.41
N GLU A 96 9.29 -0.24 -4.89
CA GLU A 96 10.43 0.62 -4.55
C GLU A 96 10.44 0.98 -3.06
N GLU A 97 9.28 1.34 -2.50
CA GLU A 97 9.17 1.86 -1.14
C GLU A 97 8.97 0.79 -0.06
N SER A 98 8.47 -0.40 -0.43
CA SER A 98 8.18 -1.49 0.55
C SER A 98 8.85 -2.82 0.25
N GLY A 99 9.41 -3.00 -0.94
CA GLY A 99 9.98 -4.28 -1.39
C GLY A 99 8.95 -5.38 -1.67
N LEU A 100 7.65 -5.08 -1.54
CA LEU A 100 6.54 -6.01 -1.80
C LEU A 100 6.09 -5.93 -3.25
N HIS A 101 5.56 -7.03 -3.79
CA HIS A 101 5.18 -7.11 -5.18
C HIS A 101 3.66 -7.22 -5.32
N VAL A 102 3.02 -6.21 -5.94
CA VAL A 102 1.58 -6.25 -6.23
C VAL A 102 1.25 -7.49 -7.06
N SER A 103 0.29 -8.29 -6.57
CA SER A 103 -0.27 -9.45 -7.27
C SER A 103 -1.63 -9.13 -7.89
N ARG A 104 -2.43 -8.27 -7.24
CA ARG A 104 -3.74 -7.88 -7.72
C ARG A 104 -4.14 -6.50 -7.24
N PHE A 105 -4.64 -5.67 -8.16
CA PHE A 105 -5.39 -4.47 -7.82
C PHE A 105 -6.85 -4.83 -7.56
N VAL A 106 -7.30 -4.61 -6.33
CA VAL A 106 -8.63 -5.01 -5.86
C VAL A 106 -9.66 -3.94 -6.20
N ASP A 107 -9.38 -2.70 -5.82
CA ASP A 107 -10.29 -1.57 -6.03
C ASP A 107 -9.58 -0.21 -5.89
N LEU A 108 -10.24 0.87 -6.29
CA LEU A 108 -9.81 2.25 -6.06
C LEU A 108 -10.37 2.74 -4.71
N VAL A 109 -9.48 3.10 -3.78
CA VAL A 109 -9.86 3.55 -2.44
C VAL A 109 -10.17 5.04 -2.41
N ALA A 110 -9.32 5.84 -3.06
CA ALA A 110 -9.43 7.29 -3.01
C ALA A 110 -8.80 7.96 -4.24
N VAL A 111 -9.33 9.13 -4.57
CA VAL A 111 -8.71 10.11 -5.46
C VAL A 111 -8.53 11.40 -4.65
N ASP A 112 -7.29 11.73 -4.34
CA ASP A 112 -6.94 12.93 -3.59
C ASP A 112 -6.40 13.99 -4.53
N GLU A 113 -6.96 15.20 -4.47
CA GLU A 113 -6.63 16.29 -5.40
C GLU A 113 -6.07 17.49 -4.64
N TRP A 114 -5.00 18.08 -5.16
CA TRP A 114 -4.45 19.32 -4.61
C TRP A 114 -3.73 20.14 -5.66
N ALA A 115 -3.55 21.42 -5.37
CA ALA A 115 -2.74 22.32 -6.18
C ALA A 115 -1.48 22.73 -5.41
N ARG A 116 -0.35 22.82 -6.10
CA ARG A 116 0.92 23.32 -5.55
C ARG A 116 1.64 24.21 -6.54
N MET A 117 2.37 25.20 -6.05
CA MET A 117 3.29 25.99 -6.87
C MET A 117 4.68 25.34 -6.85
N LYS A 118 5.26 25.10 -8.02
CA LYS A 118 6.65 24.64 -8.16
C LYS A 118 7.30 25.38 -9.32
N ARG A 119 8.43 26.06 -9.07
CA ARG A 119 9.15 26.87 -10.07
C ARG A 119 8.22 27.85 -10.82
N ASP A 120 7.40 28.58 -10.07
CA ASP A 120 6.40 29.54 -10.56
C ASP A 120 5.34 28.98 -11.53
N LYS A 121 5.18 27.66 -11.56
CA LYS A 121 4.10 26.98 -12.29
C LYS A 121 3.12 26.37 -11.31
N LEU A 122 1.83 26.51 -11.62
CA LEU A 122 0.75 25.82 -10.92
C LEU A 122 0.73 24.36 -11.37
N HIS A 123 0.88 23.46 -10.42
CA HIS A 123 0.72 22.03 -10.59
C HIS A 123 -0.59 21.60 -9.92
N VAL A 124 -1.52 21.04 -10.68
CA VAL A 124 -2.78 20.47 -10.19
C VAL A 124 -2.65 18.96 -10.24
N VAL A 125 -2.62 18.33 -9.07
CA VAL A 125 -2.28 16.91 -8.91
C VAL A 125 -3.51 16.12 -8.53
N ALA A 126 -3.68 14.93 -9.13
CA ALA A 126 -4.59 13.90 -8.67
C ALA A 126 -3.81 12.63 -8.27
N LYS A 127 -3.95 12.16 -7.02
CA LYS A 127 -3.37 10.91 -6.54
C LYS A 127 -4.43 9.82 -6.48
N PHE A 128 -4.20 8.72 -7.19
CA PHE A 128 -5.06 7.53 -7.19
C PHE A 128 -4.49 6.48 -6.25
N THR A 129 -5.21 6.16 -5.18
CA THR A 129 -4.77 5.16 -4.21
C THR A 129 -5.63 3.91 -4.31
N PHE A 130 -4.99 2.75 -4.48
CA PHE A 130 -5.66 1.47 -4.71
C PHE A 130 -5.53 0.56 -3.50
N LEU A 131 -6.53 -0.31 -3.32
CA LEU A 131 -6.41 -1.48 -2.46
C LEU A 131 -5.71 -2.57 -3.26
N VAL A 132 -4.60 -3.10 -2.73
CA VAL A 132 -3.78 -4.09 -3.44
C VAL A 132 -3.51 -5.33 -2.59
N GLU A 133 -3.47 -6.48 -3.26
CA GLU A 133 -2.90 -7.71 -2.75
C GLU A 133 -1.44 -7.82 -3.22
N VAL A 134 -0.61 -8.51 -2.42
CA VAL A 134 0.81 -8.73 -2.73
C VAL A 134 1.13 -10.22 -2.83
N HIS A 135 2.12 -10.57 -3.65
CA HIS A 135 2.54 -11.96 -3.87
C HIS A 135 3.05 -12.62 -2.59
N GLU A 136 3.72 -11.86 -1.73
CA GLU A 136 4.31 -12.31 -0.47
C GLU A 136 3.26 -12.87 0.51
N ALA A 137 2.03 -12.37 0.47
CA ALA A 137 0.94 -12.86 1.31
C ALA A 137 0.40 -14.24 0.83
N GLY A 138 0.55 -14.55 -0.46
CA GLY A 138 0.09 -15.80 -1.07
C GLY A 138 1.10 -16.94 -1.00
N THR A 139 2.39 -16.65 -0.79
CA THR A 139 3.42 -17.67 -0.60
C THR A 139 3.25 -18.32 0.77
N ARG A 140 2.46 -19.39 0.84
CA ARG A 140 2.59 -20.34 1.95
C ARG A 140 4.05 -20.76 1.97
N THR A 141 4.74 -20.47 3.05
CA THR A 141 6.06 -21.03 3.34
C THR A 141 5.89 -22.50 3.75
N GLY A 142 5.39 -23.31 2.81
CA GLY A 142 5.25 -24.76 2.90
C GLY A 142 6.17 -25.40 1.89
N GLY A 143 7.48 -25.40 2.19
CA GLY A 143 8.40 -26.27 1.50
C GLY A 143 8.25 -27.68 2.05
N ASP A 144 7.58 -28.54 1.30
CA ASP A 144 7.75 -30.00 1.39
C ASP A 144 9.25 -30.31 1.23
N ALA A 145 9.91 -30.62 2.34
CA ALA A 145 11.18 -31.33 2.34
C ALA A 145 10.89 -32.75 2.81
N THR A 146 10.63 -33.64 1.86
CA THR A 146 10.76 -35.07 2.07
C THR A 146 12.19 -35.40 2.51
N GLU A 147 12.27 -36.11 3.63
CA GLU A 147 13.34 -37.01 4.08
C GLU A 147 14.73 -36.41 4.39
N GLY A 148 14.94 -36.19 5.69
CA GLY A 148 16.27 -36.12 6.29
C GLY A 148 16.15 -35.87 7.79
N ILE A 149 16.22 -36.92 8.60
CA ILE A 149 16.26 -36.80 10.07
C ILE A 149 17.57 -36.11 10.46
N GLY A 150 17.55 -34.79 10.52
CA GLY A 150 18.60 -33.93 11.06
C GLY A 150 17.97 -32.99 12.07
N LYS A 151 18.49 -33.01 13.31
CA LYS A 151 18.03 -32.22 14.47
C LYS A 151 17.52 -30.83 14.08
N VAL A 152 16.21 -30.63 14.18
CA VAL A 152 15.58 -29.31 14.10
C VAL A 152 16.01 -28.51 15.32
N SER A 153 16.88 -27.51 15.12
CA SER A 153 17.15 -26.50 16.15
C SER A 153 15.88 -25.68 16.37
N ARG A 154 15.66 -25.20 17.60
CA ARG A 154 14.50 -24.41 18.04
C ARG A 154 14.31 -23.05 17.35
N GLU A 155 14.94 -22.80 16.19
CA GLU A 155 15.13 -21.46 15.61
C GLU A 155 14.52 -21.25 14.21
N THR A 156 13.80 -22.21 13.64
CA THR A 156 12.98 -21.90 12.45
C THR A 156 11.66 -21.29 12.88
N ILE A 157 11.71 -20.06 13.43
CA ILE A 157 10.52 -19.21 13.49
C ILE A 157 10.12 -18.97 12.04
N GLN A 158 8.94 -19.46 11.65
CA GLN A 158 8.34 -19.17 10.36
C GLN A 158 8.26 -17.64 10.21
N LYS A 159 9.18 -17.04 9.44
CA LYS A 159 9.20 -15.59 9.25
C LYS A 159 7.90 -15.20 8.54
N ARG A 160 7.14 -14.27 9.12
CA ARG A 160 5.90 -13.82 8.50
C ARG A 160 6.24 -12.92 7.31
N TRP A 161 5.38 -12.90 6.29
CA TRP A 161 5.65 -12.10 5.10
C TRP A 161 5.65 -10.59 5.41
N GLU A 162 4.91 -10.20 6.44
CA GLU A 162 4.86 -8.85 7.02
C GLU A 162 6.24 -8.35 7.48
N ASP A 163 7.12 -9.26 7.89
CA ASP A 163 8.49 -8.97 8.35
C ASP A 163 9.47 -8.87 7.15
N GLY A 164 8.95 -8.97 5.92
CA GLY A 164 9.67 -8.89 4.65
C GLY A 164 9.77 -7.50 4.04
N VAL A 165 9.13 -6.49 4.65
CA VAL A 165 9.15 -5.10 4.17
C VAL A 165 10.58 -4.55 4.12
N LYS A 166 10.93 -3.92 3.00
CA LYS A 166 12.21 -3.25 2.73
C LYS A 166 11.94 -1.82 2.31
N LEU A 167 12.38 -0.86 3.12
CA LEU A 167 12.17 0.55 2.86
C LEU A 167 13.13 1.10 1.81
N ALA A 168 12.65 2.06 1.01
CA ALA A 168 13.51 2.90 0.18
C ALA A 168 14.38 3.79 1.08
N GLU A 169 15.68 3.48 1.13
CA GLU A 169 16.64 4.24 1.94
C GLU A 169 16.71 5.71 1.48
N GLY A 170 16.58 6.64 2.42
CA GLY A 170 16.58 8.07 2.15
C GLY A 170 15.19 8.68 1.94
N GLU A 171 14.19 7.87 1.61
CA GLU A 171 12.78 8.32 1.49
C GLU A 171 11.96 7.94 2.72
N HIS A 172 12.12 6.71 3.22
CA HIS A 172 11.44 6.21 4.42
C HIS A 172 12.42 5.64 5.43
N GLN A 173 12.10 5.78 6.73
CA GLN A 173 13.00 5.43 7.83
C GLN A 173 12.49 4.30 8.74
N VAL A 174 11.17 4.09 8.80
CA VAL A 174 10.55 3.00 9.58
C VAL A 174 9.20 2.65 8.96
N TYR A 175 8.73 1.41 9.18
CA TYR A 175 7.38 0.98 8.81
C TYR A 175 6.61 0.48 10.04
N ALA A 176 5.28 0.47 9.92
CA ALA A 176 4.37 -0.08 10.90
C ALA A 176 3.18 -0.77 10.22
N TRP A 177 2.63 -1.77 10.90
CA TRP A 177 1.34 -2.36 10.55
C TRP A 177 0.29 -1.80 11.50
N ALA A 178 -0.43 -0.77 11.05
CA ALA A 178 -1.35 0.02 11.87
C ALA A 178 -2.78 -0.55 11.83
N THR A 179 -3.45 -0.53 12.97
CA THR A 179 -4.87 -0.87 13.11
C THR A 179 -5.78 0.30 12.67
N GLU A 180 -7.06 0.01 12.44
CA GLU A 180 -8.06 1.04 12.12
C GLU A 180 -8.17 2.09 13.25
N GLU A 181 -8.05 1.64 14.51
CA GLU A 181 -8.12 2.53 15.67
C GLU A 181 -6.90 3.44 15.75
N GLU A 182 -5.68 2.93 15.57
CA GLU A 182 -4.49 3.79 15.59
C GLU A 182 -4.49 4.82 14.45
N VAL A 183 -5.09 4.50 13.29
CA VAL A 183 -5.29 5.47 12.20
C VAL A 183 -6.31 6.54 12.62
N ARG A 184 -7.41 6.16 13.28
CA ARG A 184 -8.41 7.10 13.82
C ARG A 184 -7.80 8.02 14.88
N GLU A 185 -7.00 7.48 15.79
CA GLU A 185 -6.26 8.27 16.78
C GLU A 185 -5.33 9.28 16.09
N GLY A 186 -4.60 8.85 15.04
CA GLY A 186 -3.71 9.73 14.28
C GLY A 186 -4.41 10.91 13.62
N LEU A 187 -5.66 10.75 13.17
CA LEU A 187 -6.50 11.84 12.64
C LEU A 187 -6.94 12.83 13.74
N GLU A 188 -7.04 12.36 14.98
CA GLU A 188 -7.30 13.20 16.16
C GLU A 188 -6.02 13.80 16.76
N GLU A 189 -4.89 13.68 16.04
CA GLU A 189 -3.54 14.04 16.50
C GLU A 189 -3.13 13.33 17.81
N LYS A 190 -3.77 12.20 18.10
CA LYS A 190 -3.44 11.26 19.17
C LYS A 190 -2.60 10.12 18.61
N GLY A 191 -2.01 9.32 19.48
CA GLY A 191 -1.22 8.17 19.07
C GLY A 191 0.04 8.53 18.25
N PRO A 192 0.67 7.53 17.61
CA PRO A 192 2.00 7.66 17.01
C PRO A 192 2.01 8.14 15.55
N TYR A 193 0.86 8.08 14.85
CA TYR A 193 0.79 8.35 13.42
C TYR A 193 0.37 9.80 13.14
N ARG A 194 1.03 10.45 12.18
CA ARG A 194 0.74 11.81 11.71
C ARG A 194 0.61 11.76 10.20
N PHE A 195 -0.48 12.30 9.67
CA PHE A 195 -0.85 12.16 8.27
C PHE A 195 -0.86 13.51 7.56
N VAL A 196 -0.45 13.53 6.30
CA VAL A 196 -0.54 14.72 5.44
C VAL A 196 -1.87 14.68 4.68
N ASN A 197 -2.54 15.83 4.57
CA ASN A 197 -3.77 15.99 3.80
C ASN A 197 -4.84 14.94 4.17
N GLN A 198 -5.42 14.27 3.17
CA GLN A 198 -6.50 13.29 3.31
C GLN A 198 -6.01 11.86 3.58
N MET A 199 -4.70 11.63 3.77
CA MET A 199 -4.13 10.29 3.88
C MET A 199 -4.81 9.43 4.96
N GLY A 200 -5.01 9.97 6.17
CA GLY A 200 -5.70 9.24 7.24
C GLY A 200 -7.15 8.90 6.89
N THR A 201 -7.90 9.82 6.27
CA THR A 201 -9.26 9.59 5.80
C THR A 201 -9.31 8.50 4.72
N SER A 202 -8.37 8.54 3.77
CA SER A 202 -8.23 7.54 2.71
C SER A 202 -7.89 6.16 3.27
N LEU A 203 -7.03 6.07 4.30
CA LEU A 203 -6.74 4.82 5.01
C LEU A 203 -8.00 4.22 5.66
N LEU A 204 -8.82 5.05 6.33
CA LEU A 204 -10.09 4.58 6.93
C LEU A 204 -11.06 4.03 5.88
N LYS A 205 -11.16 4.66 4.70
CA LYS A 205 -11.92 4.08 3.57
C LYS A 205 -11.38 2.72 3.14
N GLY A 206 -10.06 2.55 3.14
CA GLY A 206 -9.41 1.26 2.89
C GLY A 206 -9.86 0.17 3.88
N PHE A 207 -9.93 0.50 5.17
CA PHE A 207 -10.45 -0.42 6.19
C PHE A 207 -11.93 -0.79 5.97
N GLU A 208 -12.76 0.16 5.57
CA GLU A 208 -14.16 -0.08 5.21
C GLU A 208 -14.28 -1.06 4.05
N MET A 209 -13.47 -0.88 2.99
CA MET A 209 -13.46 -1.78 1.84
C MET A 209 -13.00 -3.19 2.21
N VAL A 210 -11.92 -3.32 2.99
CA VAL A 210 -11.44 -4.62 3.47
C VAL A 210 -12.53 -5.34 4.27
N ARG A 211 -13.22 -4.63 5.16
CA ARG A 211 -14.34 -5.20 5.94
C ARG A 211 -15.53 -5.61 5.07
N ALA A 212 -15.78 -4.93 3.94
CA ALA A 212 -16.84 -5.29 3.01
C ALA A 212 -16.51 -6.54 2.18
N LEU A 213 -15.22 -6.80 1.90
CA LEU A 213 -14.76 -7.98 1.18
C LEU A 213 -14.76 -9.27 2.02
N GLU A 214 -14.80 -9.12 3.34
CA GLU A 214 -14.76 -10.24 4.31
C GLU A 214 -16.16 -10.67 4.80
N GLN A 215 -17.23 -10.06 4.28
CA GLN A 215 -18.65 -10.38 4.55
C GLN A 215 -19.22 -11.23 3.42
#